data_AF-D5WHJ2-F1
#
_entry.id   AF-D5WHJ2-F1
#
_cell.length_a   1.000
_cell.length_b   1.000
_cell.length_c   1.000
_cell.angle_alpha   90.00
_cell.angle_beta   90.00
_cell.angle_gamma   90.00
#
_symmetry.space_group_name_H-M   'P 1'
#
loop_
_entity.id
_entity.type
_entity.pdbx_description
1 polymer ?
#
loop_
_entity_poly.entity_id
_entity_poly.type
_entity_poly.pdbx_seq_one_letter_code
_entity_poly.pdbx_strand_id
1 'polypeptide(L)' 'MSITTIRVSDTEVQVERTLYTFAQKSDADAFQNCVVDGPVDTCYRDHPPLSVRPTVPDEQPDDPARGSTISPSLGGMP' A
#
# COMPACT_ATOMS: atom_id res chain seq x y z
N MET A 1 -8.47 1.65 -20.86
CA MET A 1 -7.67 2.20 -19.74
C MET A 1 -6.31 1.53 -19.80
N SER A 2 -5.24 2.29 -19.79
CA SER A 2 -3.89 1.74 -19.79
C SER A 2 -3.48 1.48 -18.34
N ILE A 3 -3.32 0.22 -17.95
CA ILE A 3 -2.81 -0.12 -16.63
C ILE A 3 -1.29 0.07 -16.65
N THR A 4 -0.78 0.89 -15.74
CA THR A 4 0.67 1.11 -15.61
C THR A 4 1.24 0.11 -14.60
N THR A 5 2.13 -0.76 -15.07
CA THR A 5 2.89 -1.68 -14.23
C THR A 5 4.37 -1.28 -14.20
N ILE A 6 4.99 -1.29 -13.03
CA ILE A 6 6.41 -1.02 -12.83
C ILE A 6 7.03 -2.25 -12.17
N ARG A 7 8.09 -2.80 -12.78
CA ARG A 7 8.85 -3.90 -12.18
C ARG A 7 9.83 -3.31 -11.16
N VAL A 8 9.56 -3.52 -9.86
CA VAL A 8 10.37 -2.98 -8.76
C VAL A 8 11.54 -3.90 -8.46
N SER A 9 11.34 -5.21 -8.51
CA SER A 9 12.37 -6.24 -8.32
C SER A 9 11.94 -7.57 -8.96
N ASP A 10 12.79 -8.60 -8.92
CA ASP A 10 12.46 -9.92 -9.49
C ASP A 10 11.13 -10.47 -8.95
N THR A 11 10.81 -10.21 -7.68
CA THR A 11 9.60 -10.67 -7.00
C THR A 11 8.61 -9.56 -6.63
N GLU A 12 8.86 -8.31 -7.01
CA GLU A 12 7.99 -7.18 -6.67
C GLU A 12 7.52 -6.43 -7.91
N VAL A 13 6.20 -6.30 -8.06
CA VAL A 13 5.54 -5.61 -9.17
C VAL A 13 4.62 -4.54 -8.60
N GLN A 14 4.79 -3.30 -9.04
CA GLN A 14 3.87 -2.22 -8.72
C GLN A 14 2.85 -2.09 -9.85
N VAL A 15 1.56 -2.14 -9.51
CA VAL A 15 0.46 -1.80 -10.41
C VAL A 15 -0.15 -0.51 -9.91
N GLU A 16 -0.09 0.54 -10.72
CA GLU A 16 -0.52 1.90 -10.36
C GLU A 16 0.15 2.44 -9.07
N ARG A 17 -0.55 2.35 -7.93
CA ARG A 17 -0.08 2.80 -6.60
C ARG A 17 -0.06 1.68 -5.57
N THR A 18 -0.06 0.44 -6.04
CA THR A 18 -0.10 -0.74 -5.19
C THR A 18 1.06 -1.65 -5.56
N LEU A 19 1.86 -2.04 -4.57
CA LEU A 19 2.94 -2.98 -4.72
C LEU A 19 2.49 -4.38 -4.32
N TYR A 20 2.80 -5.33 -5.19
CA TYR A 20 2.52 -6.74 -5.06
C TYR A 20 3.85 -7.48 -4.92
N THR A 21 4.00 -8.24 -3.84
CA THR A 21 5.19 -9.05 -3.56
C THR A 21 4.86 -10.53 -3.75
N PHE A 22 5.70 -11.25 -4.48
CA PHE A 22 5.52 -12.67 -4.83
C PHE A 22 6.63 -13.54 -4.24
N ALA A 23 6.40 -14.85 -4.21
CA ALA A 23 7.38 -15.81 -3.71
C ALA A 23 8.54 -16.00 -4.70
N GLN A 24 8.24 -16.04 -6.00
CA GLN A 24 9.20 -16.33 -7.05
C GLN A 24 9.08 -15.35 -8.20
N LYS A 25 10.18 -15.23 -8.96
CA LYS A 25 10.25 -14.40 -10.15
C LYS A 25 9.16 -14.76 -11.17
N SER A 26 8.98 -16.05 -11.43
CA SER A 26 7.99 -16.55 -12.38
C SER A 26 6.56 -16.14 -12.04
N ASP A 27 6.21 -16.07 -10.75
CA ASP A 27 4.88 -15.63 -10.30
C ASP A 27 4.68 -14.14 -10.56
N ALA A 28 5.71 -13.32 -10.28
CA ALA A 28 5.70 -11.89 -10.56
C ALA A 28 5.61 -11.59 -12.07
N ASP A 29 6.34 -12.35 -12.90
CA ASP A 29 6.28 -12.24 -14.36
C ASP A 29 4.90 -12.64 -14.92
N ALA A 30 4.31 -13.72 -14.41
CA ALA A 30 2.96 -14.17 -14.80
C ALA A 30 1.90 -13.13 -14.43
N PHE A 31 1.96 -12.59 -13.21
CA PHE A 31 1.05 -11.52 -12.77
C PHE A 31 1.20 -10.26 -13.63
N GLN A 32 2.43 -9.81 -13.89
CA GLN A 32 2.66 -8.63 -14.73
C GLN A 32 2.08 -8.83 -16.14
N ASN A 33 2.29 -10.00 -16.76
CA ASN A 33 1.75 -10.29 -18.09
C ASN A 33 0.22 -10.36 -18.09
N CYS A 34 -0.39 -10.95 -17.06
CA CYS A 34 -1.84 -11.00 -16.90
C CYS A 34 -2.45 -9.59 -16.81
N VAL A 35 -1.85 -8.70 -16.01
CA VAL A 35 -2.35 -7.35 -15.77
C VAL A 35 -2.25 -6.45 -17.02
N VAL A 36 -1.35 -6.78 -17.96
CA VAL A 36 -1.26 -6.11 -19.26
C VAL A 36 -2.44 -6.46 -20.17
N ASP A 37 -2.93 -7.71 -20.11
CA ASP A 37 -3.98 -8.23 -20.99
C ASP A 37 -5.39 -8.11 -20.37
N GLY A 38 -5.48 -8.06 -19.03
CA GLY A 38 -6.73 -8.16 -18.30
C GLY A 38 -6.82 -7.32 -17.02
N PRO A 39 -7.97 -7.42 -16.32
CA PRO A 39 -8.21 -6.69 -15.08
C PRO A 39 -7.39 -7.26 -13.91
N VAL A 40 -6.86 -6.37 -13.07
CA VAL A 40 -5.99 -6.73 -11.94
C VAL A 40 -6.67 -7.68 -10.94
N ASP A 41 -7.99 -7.58 -10.75
CA ASP A 41 -8.75 -8.43 -9.82
C ASP A 41 -8.72 -9.91 -10.23
N THR A 42 -8.89 -10.19 -11.54
CA THR A 42 -8.77 -11.54 -12.08
C THR A 42 -7.34 -12.06 -11.95
N CYS A 43 -6.34 -11.23 -12.27
CA CYS A 43 -4.93 -11.61 -12.14
C CYS A 43 -4.52 -11.86 -10.69
N TYR A 44 -5.09 -11.11 -9.75
CA TYR A 44 -4.86 -11.28 -8.32
C TYR A 44 -5.43 -12.62 -7.81
N ARG A 45 -6.56 -13.05 -8.38
CA ARG A 45 -7.18 -14.35 -8.08
C ARG A 45 -6.38 -15.52 -8.66
N ASP A 46 -5.85 -15.37 -9.87
CA ASP A 46 -5.09 -16.42 -10.57
C ASP A 46 -3.64 -16.54 -10.06
N HIS A 47 -3.03 -15.40 -9.75
CA HIS A 47 -1.66 -15.28 -9.25
C HIS A 47 -1.65 -14.51 -7.92
N PRO A 48 -2.00 -15.18 -6.80
CA PRO A 48 -2.10 -14.52 -5.50
C PRO A 48 -0.71 -14.08 -5.01
N PRO A 49 -0.51 -12.78 -4.72
CA PRO A 49 0.73 -12.30 -4.12
C PRO A 49 0.83 -12.75 -2.66
N LEU A 50 2.08 -12.80 -2.15
CA LEU A 50 2.34 -13.02 -0.73
C LEU A 50 1.95 -11.80 0.12
N SER A 51 2.12 -10.61 -0.42
CA SER A 51 1.81 -9.37 0.27
C SER A 51 1.43 -8.27 -0.71
N VAL A 52 0.55 -7.38 -0.26
CA VAL A 52 0.09 -6.22 -1.02
C VAL A 52 0.21 -4.99 -0.12
N ARG A 53 0.88 -3.95 -0.60
CA ARG A 53 1.01 -2.68 0.12
C ARG A 53 0.82 -1.47 -0.79
N PRO A 54 0.15 -0.39 -0.36
CA PRO A 54 0.16 0.87 -1.09
C PRO A 54 1.60 1.41 -1.23
N THR A 55 1.93 2.00 -2.37
CA THR A 55 3.25 2.64 -2.60
C THR A 55 3.25 4.12 -2.23
N VAL A 56 2.08 4.72 -2.10
CA VAL A 56 1.97 6.02 -1.43
C VAL A 56 2.03 5.76 0.08
N PRO A 57 2.87 6.49 0.84
CA PRO A 57 2.67 6.55 2.27
C PRO A 57 1.24 7.01 2.49
N ASP A 58 0.51 6.26 3.29
CA ASP A 58 -0.79 6.67 3.81
C ASP A 58 -0.62 8.11 4.32
N GLU A 59 -1.08 9.10 3.56
CA GLU A 59 -1.41 10.40 4.14
C GLU A 59 -2.60 10.08 5.03
N GLN A 60 -2.27 9.63 6.24
CA GLN A 60 -3.21 9.35 7.31
C GLN A 60 -4.21 10.50 7.30
N PRO A 61 -5.50 10.25 6.97
CA PRO A 61 -6.49 11.30 7.07
C PRO A 61 -6.47 11.76 8.52
N ASP A 62 -6.19 13.05 8.68
CA ASP A 62 -6.29 13.87 9.88
C ASP A 62 -7.11 13.20 11.00
N ASP A 63 -6.49 12.92 12.16
CA ASP A 63 -7.27 12.76 13.39
C ASP A 63 -6.59 13.47 14.58
N PRO A 64 -7.37 14.18 15.39
CA PRO A 64 -7.00 15.45 15.97
C PRO A 64 -6.60 15.26 17.44
N ALA A 65 -5.32 14.96 17.68
CA ALA A 65 -4.74 15.09 19.02
C ALA A 65 -4.46 16.56 19.37
N ARG A 66 -5.44 17.44 19.13
CA ARG A 66 -5.52 18.79 19.73
C ARG A 66 -6.31 18.66 21.04
N GLY A 67 -5.81 17.83 21.95
CA GLY A 67 -6.48 17.52 23.20
C GLY A 67 -5.48 17.22 24.32
N SER A 68 -5.42 18.15 25.28
CA SER A 68 -4.72 18.09 26.58
C SER A 68 -3.23 18.45 26.53
N THR A 69 -2.76 19.55 27.14
CA THR A 69 -3.07 19.95 28.52
C THR A 69 -2.89 21.47 28.69
N ILE A 70 -3.98 22.24 28.73
CA ILE A 70 -3.97 23.48 29.51
C ILE A 70 -3.95 23.01 30.97
N SER A 71 -2.81 23.16 31.66
CA SER A 71 -2.76 22.95 33.10
C SER A 71 -3.58 24.04 33.81
N PRO A 72 -4.61 23.70 34.60
CA PRO A 72 -5.13 24.60 35.61
C PRO A 72 -4.40 24.29 36.92
N SER A 73 -3.51 25.17 37.37
CA SER A 73 -3.00 25.13 38.74
C SER A 73 -3.38 26.42 39.45
N LEU A 74 -4.57 26.39 40.06
CA LEU A 74 -5.03 27.28 41.11
C LEU A 74 -4.84 26.55 42.45
N GLY A 75 -4.04 27.12 43.35
CA GLY A 75 -3.82 26.67 44.73
C GLY A 75 -2.32 26.65 45.07
N GLY A 76 -1.81 27.26 46.13
CA GLY A 76 -2.42 27.99 47.23
C GLY A 76 -1.28 28.64 48.04
N MET A 77 -1.65 29.61 48.87
CA MET A 77 -0.81 30.37 49.80
C MET A 77 -0.08 29.43 50.80
N PRO A 78 1.01 29.88 51.42
CA PRO A 78 0.89 30.73 52.62
C PRO A 78 1.67 32.04 52.58
#